data_AF-A0A3N7GED1-F1
#
_entry.id   AF-A0A3N7GED1-F1
#
_cell.length_a   1.000
_cell.length_b   1.000
_cell.length_c   1.000
_cell.angle_alpha   90.00
_cell.angle_beta   90.00
_cell.angle_gamma   90.00
#
_symmetry.space_group_name_H-M   'P 1'
#
loop_
_entity.id
_entity.type
_entity.pdbx_description
1 polymer ?
#
loop_
_entity_poly.entity_id
_entity_poly.type
_entity_poly.pdbx_seq_one_letter_code
_entity_poly.pdbx_strand_id
1 'polypeptide(L)'
;MKNPVFGAFCASALALAAAPALAHATLEQSEARAGAAYRAVIRIGHGCDGQATNTLRVQLPEGFYNAKPMPKAGWTLETVKGPYAQPFDNHGTPMTEGTREVVWSGGDLQDDWYDEFVIRGTVGADVTPGTVLYFSTVQECADGKEEWIDVTGRKEVPNPAPGVTVTAGKAGHGHGHGHGDHAKAGPITLGDLTLSGPFTRATPPGAPVAGGFLTVANAGADDRLVSASVDFAGRAEIHEMAMEGDVMKMRQLAEGLPIPAGATVELKPGGYHLMFMELKQPLVEGETVNVTLHFEKAGEVEVPMTVGPMNAGKHGGKDGGHGGH
;
A
#
# COMPACT_ATOMS: atom_id res chain seq x y z
N MET A 1 -41.81 2.97 -67.63
CA MET A 1 -40.45 2.81 -67.12
C MET A 1 -40.36 3.61 -65.82
N LYS A 2 -40.46 2.92 -64.68
CA LYS A 2 -40.40 3.49 -63.32
C LYS A 2 -39.43 2.60 -62.53
N ASN A 3 -38.26 3.11 -62.16
CA ASN A 3 -37.32 2.42 -61.28
C ASN A 3 -37.54 2.92 -59.85
N PRO A 4 -37.70 2.05 -58.83
CA PRO A 4 -37.65 2.46 -57.44
C PRO A 4 -36.21 2.38 -56.93
N VAL A 5 -35.78 3.43 -56.22
CA VAL A 5 -34.53 3.51 -55.48
C VAL A 5 -34.71 2.74 -54.17
N PHE A 6 -33.91 1.69 -53.95
CA PHE A 6 -33.80 0.98 -52.67
C PHE A 6 -32.87 1.77 -51.74
N GLY A 7 -33.41 2.30 -50.65
CA GLY A 7 -32.64 2.86 -49.53
C GLY A 7 -32.25 1.74 -48.57
N ALA A 8 -30.95 1.54 -48.37
CA ALA A 8 -30.42 0.62 -47.37
C ALA A 8 -30.39 1.31 -45.99
N PHE A 9 -31.21 0.83 -45.05
CA PHE A 9 -31.13 1.19 -43.63
C PHE A 9 -30.09 0.28 -42.97
N CYS A 10 -28.92 0.81 -42.61
CA CYS A 10 -27.99 0.15 -41.71
C CYS A 10 -28.48 0.32 -40.27
N ALA A 11 -29.01 -0.75 -39.68
CA ALA A 11 -29.29 -0.81 -38.24
C ALA A 11 -27.98 -1.15 -37.50
N SER A 12 -27.37 -0.15 -36.85
CA SER A 12 -26.25 -0.37 -35.93
C SER A 12 -26.78 -0.97 -34.63
N ALA A 13 -26.54 -2.27 -34.41
CA ALA A 13 -26.80 -2.94 -33.15
C ALA A 13 -25.78 -2.46 -32.10
N LEU A 14 -26.25 -1.68 -31.13
CA LEU A 14 -25.47 -1.27 -29.96
C LEU A 14 -25.38 -2.49 -29.02
N ALA A 15 -24.26 -3.22 -29.06
CA ALA A 15 -24.00 -4.29 -28.11
C ALA A 15 -23.69 -3.67 -26.74
N LEU A 16 -24.66 -3.72 -25.82
CA LEU A 16 -24.42 -3.50 -24.40
C LEU A 16 -23.51 -4.63 -23.91
N ALA A 17 -22.23 -4.33 -23.70
CA ALA A 17 -21.38 -5.20 -22.90
C ALA A 17 -21.86 -5.11 -21.44
N ALA A 18 -22.65 -6.08 -21.00
CA ALA A 18 -22.90 -6.28 -19.59
C ALA A 18 -21.57 -6.60 -18.91
N ALA A 19 -21.05 -5.68 -18.09
CA ALA A 19 -19.98 -6.02 -17.17
C ALA A 19 -20.48 -7.15 -16.27
N PRO A 20 -19.68 -8.22 -16.02
CA PRO A 20 -20.10 -9.26 -15.11
C PRO A 20 -20.33 -8.62 -13.74
N ALA A 21 -21.52 -8.82 -13.17
CA ALA A 21 -21.75 -8.51 -11.78
C ALA A 21 -20.72 -9.32 -10.96
N LEU A 22 -19.81 -8.62 -10.27
CA LEU A 22 -18.80 -9.22 -9.41
C LEU A 22 -19.48 -9.77 -8.16
N ALA A 23 -20.07 -10.95 -8.27
CA ALA A 23 -20.74 -11.63 -7.17
C ALA A 23 -19.77 -12.37 -6.23
N HIS A 24 -18.46 -12.20 -6.41
CA HIS A 24 -17.43 -12.96 -5.69
C HIS A 24 -16.66 -12.08 -4.70
N ALA A 25 -16.23 -12.70 -3.59
CA ALA A 25 -15.20 -12.11 -2.75
C ALA A 25 -13.93 -11.87 -3.57
N THR A 26 -13.33 -10.69 -3.42
CA THR A 26 -12.12 -10.29 -4.15
C THR A 26 -11.05 -9.77 -3.20
N LEU A 27 -9.78 -9.84 -3.61
CA LEU A 27 -8.70 -9.10 -2.97
C LEU A 27 -8.49 -7.77 -3.70
N GLU A 28 -8.28 -6.70 -2.94
CA GLU A 28 -7.93 -5.40 -3.51
C GLU A 28 -6.62 -5.47 -4.33
N GLN A 29 -5.62 -6.19 -3.83
CA GLN A 29 -4.34 -6.38 -4.50
C GLN A 29 -4.26 -7.80 -5.06
N SER A 30 -3.92 -7.93 -6.35
CA SER A 30 -3.76 -9.22 -7.03
C SER A 30 -2.34 -9.76 -6.99
N GLU A 31 -1.39 -9.00 -6.46
CA GLU A 31 0.03 -9.37 -6.36
C GLU A 31 0.59 -9.14 -4.96
N ALA A 32 1.49 -10.04 -4.52
CA ALA A 32 2.24 -9.92 -3.27
C ALA A 32 3.68 -10.37 -3.45
N ARG A 33 4.65 -9.69 -2.83
CA ARG A 33 6.07 -10.07 -2.94
C ARG A 33 6.45 -11.14 -1.92
N ALA A 34 7.17 -12.17 -2.36
CA ALA A 34 7.76 -13.15 -1.46
C ALA A 34 8.69 -12.46 -0.44
N GLY A 35 8.58 -12.85 0.83
CA GLY A 35 9.34 -12.29 1.95
C GLY A 35 8.86 -10.91 2.43
N ALA A 36 7.77 -10.37 1.89
CA ALA A 36 7.27 -9.05 2.22
C ALA A 36 5.94 -9.10 3.00
N ALA A 37 5.67 -8.03 3.75
CA ALA A 37 4.36 -7.81 4.33
C ALA A 37 3.31 -7.65 3.22
N TYR A 38 2.13 -8.22 3.44
CA TYR A 38 0.99 -8.13 2.55
C TYR A 38 -0.28 -7.79 3.34
N ARG A 39 -1.12 -6.93 2.78
CA ARG A 39 -2.40 -6.51 3.36
C ARG A 39 -3.52 -7.12 2.52
N ALA A 40 -4.04 -8.27 2.96
CA ALA A 40 -5.17 -8.93 2.33
C ALA A 40 -6.45 -8.15 2.68
N VAL A 41 -6.93 -7.33 1.74
CA VAL A 41 -8.20 -6.61 1.85
C VAL A 41 -9.24 -7.38 1.07
N ILE A 42 -10.08 -8.12 1.79
CA ILE A 42 -11.13 -8.94 1.20
C ILE A 42 -12.38 -8.07 1.08
N ARG A 43 -12.83 -7.85 -0.15
CA ARG A 43 -14.04 -7.09 -0.49
C ARG A 43 -15.21 -8.05 -0.62
N ILE A 44 -16.25 -7.78 0.16
CA ILE A 44 -17.55 -8.47 0.09
C ILE A 44 -18.55 -7.48 -0.49
N GLY A 45 -19.11 -7.80 -1.65
CA GLY A 45 -19.89 -6.87 -2.46
C GLY A 45 -21.37 -6.77 -2.10
N HIS A 46 -21.92 -7.81 -1.47
CA HIS A 46 -23.34 -7.95 -1.19
C HIS A 46 -23.59 -9.05 -0.14
N GLY A 47 -24.86 -9.23 0.21
CA GLY A 47 -25.37 -10.25 1.13
C GLY A 47 -25.60 -11.59 0.45
N CYS A 48 -26.16 -12.58 1.14
CA CYS A 48 -26.49 -13.88 0.52
C CYS A 48 -27.95 -13.86 0.11
N ASP A 49 -28.26 -14.01 -1.18
CA ASP A 49 -29.65 -14.03 -1.67
C ASP A 49 -30.53 -12.87 -1.15
N GLY A 50 -29.99 -11.66 -1.05
CA GLY A 50 -30.72 -10.49 -0.52
C GLY A 50 -30.68 -10.33 1.00
N GLN A 51 -30.06 -11.26 1.74
CA GLN A 51 -29.96 -11.22 3.20
C GLN A 51 -28.63 -10.62 3.65
N ALA A 52 -28.66 -9.85 4.74
CA ALA A 52 -27.44 -9.27 5.29
C ALA A 52 -26.41 -10.32 5.70
N THR A 53 -25.13 -10.04 5.43
CA THR A 53 -24.02 -10.85 5.94
C THR A 53 -23.84 -10.60 7.42
N ASN A 54 -23.85 -11.68 8.19
CA ASN A 54 -23.65 -11.63 9.64
C ASN A 54 -22.30 -12.21 10.07
N THR A 55 -21.75 -13.14 9.30
CA THR A 55 -20.45 -13.74 9.57
C THR A 55 -19.61 -13.81 8.31
N LEU A 56 -18.32 -13.49 8.44
CA LEU A 56 -17.30 -13.78 7.45
C LEU A 56 -16.19 -14.62 8.08
N ARG A 57 -15.89 -15.76 7.48
CA ARG A 57 -14.79 -16.66 7.86
C ARG A 57 -13.76 -16.68 6.74
N VAL A 58 -12.50 -16.50 7.10
CA VAL A 58 -11.38 -16.53 6.15
C VAL A 58 -10.33 -17.51 6.63
N GLN A 59 -10.10 -18.55 5.83
CA GLN A 59 -9.01 -19.49 6.05
C GLN A 59 -7.74 -18.97 5.37
N LEU A 60 -6.64 -18.94 6.12
CA LEU A 60 -5.37 -18.38 5.67
C LEU A 60 -4.54 -19.44 4.95
N PRO A 61 -3.97 -19.15 3.77
CA PRO A 61 -3.19 -20.12 3.03
C PRO A 61 -1.89 -20.48 3.77
N GLU A 62 -1.31 -21.63 3.42
CA GLU A 62 0.12 -21.86 3.67
C GLU A 62 0.96 -20.85 2.88
N GLY A 63 2.09 -20.45 3.42
CA GLY A 63 2.93 -19.38 2.82
C GLY A 63 2.55 -17.97 3.25
N PHE A 64 1.48 -17.80 4.05
CA PHE A 64 1.12 -16.54 4.69
C PHE A 64 1.13 -16.69 6.22
N TYR A 65 1.96 -15.91 6.90
CA TYR A 65 2.20 -16.04 8.34
C TYR A 65 2.16 -14.68 9.05
N ASN A 66 2.27 -14.70 10.38
CA ASN A 66 2.19 -13.51 11.25
C ASN A 66 0.91 -12.68 10.99
N ALA A 67 -0.19 -13.37 10.70
CA ALA A 67 -1.44 -12.75 10.33
C ALA A 67 -2.12 -12.06 11.52
N LYS A 68 -2.49 -10.81 11.31
CA LYS A 68 -3.13 -9.89 12.25
C LYS A 68 -4.36 -9.27 11.58
N PRO A 69 -5.56 -9.79 11.86
CA PRO A 69 -6.78 -9.18 11.35
C PRO A 69 -7.08 -7.83 12.01
N MET A 70 -7.72 -6.95 11.24
CA MET A 70 -8.13 -5.63 11.69
C MET A 70 -9.47 -5.74 12.44
N PRO A 71 -9.56 -5.28 13.71
CA PRO A 71 -10.83 -5.13 14.40
C PRO A 71 -11.76 -4.20 13.62
N LYS A 72 -13.05 -4.52 13.61
CA LYS A 72 -14.05 -3.80 12.82
C LYS A 72 -15.22 -3.41 13.70
N ALA A 73 -15.58 -2.13 13.69
CA ALA A 73 -16.67 -1.62 14.51
C ALA A 73 -17.98 -2.33 14.16
N GLY A 74 -18.72 -2.78 15.18
CA GLY A 74 -19.97 -3.53 15.00
C GLY A 74 -19.79 -5.02 14.72
N TRP A 75 -18.56 -5.53 14.62
CA TRP A 75 -18.27 -6.95 14.42
C TRP A 75 -17.46 -7.51 15.60
N THR A 76 -17.73 -8.75 15.96
CA THR A 76 -16.87 -9.53 16.88
C THR A 76 -15.78 -10.19 16.07
N LEU A 77 -14.52 -10.00 16.46
CA LEU A 77 -13.36 -10.58 15.79
C LEU A 77 -12.79 -11.73 16.61
N GLU A 78 -12.69 -12.90 15.99
CA GLU A 78 -12.05 -14.10 16.55
C GLU A 78 -10.94 -14.61 15.63
N THR A 79 -9.92 -15.23 16.22
CA THR A 79 -8.81 -15.85 15.48
C THR A 79 -8.58 -17.26 15.97
N VAL A 80 -8.59 -18.22 15.06
CA VAL A 80 -8.22 -19.61 15.37
C VAL A 80 -6.75 -19.81 15.05
N LYS A 81 -5.98 -20.22 16.06
CA LYS A 81 -4.57 -20.58 15.89
C LYS A 81 -4.43 -22.06 15.54
N GLY A 82 -3.41 -22.38 14.78
CA GLY A 82 -3.06 -23.75 14.43
C GLY A 82 -1.63 -23.85 13.90
N PRO A 83 -1.11 -25.08 13.76
CA PRO A 83 0.22 -25.32 13.22
C PRO A 83 0.29 -24.89 11.75
N TYR A 84 1.48 -24.42 11.33
CA TYR A 84 1.81 -24.29 9.91
C TYR A 84 2.28 -25.64 9.37
N ALA A 85 1.97 -25.94 8.11
CA ALA A 85 2.47 -27.17 7.47
C ALA A 85 4.00 -27.17 7.35
N GLN A 86 4.59 -25.99 7.15
CA GLN A 86 6.03 -25.75 7.19
C GLN A 86 6.33 -24.63 8.18
N PRO A 87 7.32 -24.77 9.07
CA PRO A 87 7.73 -23.67 9.94
C PRO A 87 8.24 -22.48 9.12
N PHE A 88 7.89 -21.27 9.53
CA PHE A 88 8.41 -20.04 8.92
C PHE A 88 9.54 -19.47 9.78
N ASP A 89 10.60 -18.96 9.16
CA ASP A 89 11.57 -18.14 9.89
C ASP A 89 11.04 -16.70 9.98
N ASN A 90 10.90 -16.22 11.21
CA ASN A 90 10.61 -14.81 11.49
C ASN A 90 11.80 -14.18 12.19
N HIS A 91 12.77 -13.71 11.41
CA HIS A 91 13.99 -13.06 11.92
C HIS A 91 14.77 -13.96 12.90
N GLY A 92 15.00 -15.22 12.54
CA GLY A 92 15.68 -16.21 13.35
C GLY A 92 14.79 -16.88 14.40
N THR A 93 13.51 -16.51 14.48
CA THR A 93 12.53 -17.20 15.33
C THR A 93 11.71 -18.17 14.49
N PRO A 94 11.83 -19.48 14.71
CA PRO A 94 10.99 -20.45 14.01
C PRO A 94 9.54 -20.33 14.49
N MET A 95 8.65 -19.98 13.58
CA MET A 95 7.21 -19.92 13.77
C MET A 95 6.61 -21.25 13.32
N THR A 96 6.22 -22.09 14.28
CA THR A 96 5.59 -23.40 14.01
C THR A 96 4.07 -23.35 13.98
N GLU A 97 3.48 -22.28 14.51
CA GLU A 97 2.03 -22.05 14.55
C GLU A 97 1.69 -20.56 14.43
N GLY A 98 0.44 -20.28 14.11
CA GLY A 98 -0.11 -18.93 14.10
C GLY A 98 -1.58 -18.94 13.72
N THR A 99 -2.13 -17.77 13.40
CA THR A 99 -3.51 -17.65 12.94
C THR A 99 -3.69 -18.43 11.64
N ARG A 100 -4.68 -19.34 11.60
CA ARG A 100 -5.05 -20.13 10.41
C ARG A 100 -6.47 -19.81 9.93
N GLU A 101 -7.30 -19.26 10.80
CA GLU A 101 -8.63 -18.76 10.46
C GLU A 101 -8.90 -17.45 11.18
N VAL A 102 -9.60 -16.55 10.49
CA VAL A 102 -10.12 -15.31 11.04
C VAL A 102 -11.64 -15.31 10.86
N VAL A 103 -12.36 -14.92 11.90
CA VAL A 103 -13.82 -14.83 11.89
C VAL A 103 -14.25 -13.44 12.32
N TRP A 104 -15.04 -12.76 11.50
CA TRP A 104 -15.83 -11.60 11.92
C TRP A 104 -17.28 -12.04 12.01
N SER A 105 -17.94 -11.84 13.15
CA SER A 105 -19.32 -12.27 13.38
C SER A 105 -20.18 -11.18 14.03
N GLY A 106 -21.50 -11.37 13.98
CA GLY A 106 -22.47 -10.42 14.53
C GLY A 106 -22.60 -9.14 13.72
N GLY A 107 -22.12 -9.14 12.48
CA GLY A 107 -22.26 -8.02 11.56
C GLY A 107 -23.66 -7.88 10.97
N ASP A 108 -23.85 -6.80 10.23
CA ASP A 108 -25.10 -6.48 9.54
C ASP A 108 -24.81 -5.77 8.21
N LEU A 109 -24.03 -6.44 7.35
CA LEU A 109 -23.73 -5.92 6.02
C LEU A 109 -24.91 -6.23 5.09
N GLN A 110 -25.77 -5.25 4.87
CA GLN A 110 -26.95 -5.35 4.00
C GLN A 110 -26.58 -5.66 2.56
N ASP A 111 -27.50 -6.29 1.83
CA ASP A 111 -27.25 -6.77 0.46
C ASP A 111 -26.87 -5.67 -0.53
N ASP A 112 -27.43 -4.48 -0.36
CA ASP A 112 -27.18 -3.31 -1.21
C ASP A 112 -25.82 -2.64 -0.92
N TRP A 113 -25.06 -3.12 0.08
CA TRP A 113 -23.82 -2.50 0.55
C TRP A 113 -22.64 -3.46 0.37
N TYR A 114 -21.46 -2.88 0.19
CA TYR A 114 -20.20 -3.62 0.20
C TYR A 114 -19.38 -3.25 1.43
N ASP A 115 -18.45 -4.12 1.80
CA ASP A 115 -17.51 -3.84 2.88
C ASP A 115 -16.15 -4.53 2.67
N GLU A 116 -15.17 -4.10 3.48
CA GLU A 116 -13.80 -4.59 3.47
C GLU A 116 -13.41 -5.22 4.81
N PHE A 117 -12.76 -6.38 4.72
CA PHE A 117 -12.25 -7.17 5.83
C PHE A 117 -10.74 -7.36 5.64
N VAL A 118 -9.96 -6.84 6.58
CA VAL A 118 -8.53 -6.62 6.38
C VAL A 118 -7.70 -7.54 7.26
N ILE A 119 -6.75 -8.23 6.65
CA ILE A 119 -5.76 -9.07 7.35
C ILE A 119 -4.38 -8.64 6.91
N ARG A 120 -3.57 -8.15 7.85
CA ARG A 120 -2.15 -7.91 7.59
C ARG A 120 -1.37 -9.17 7.92
N GLY A 121 -0.43 -9.58 7.08
CA GLY A 121 0.53 -10.64 7.39
C GLY A 121 1.77 -10.52 6.52
N THR A 122 2.51 -11.60 6.40
CA THR A 122 3.74 -11.68 5.59
C THR A 122 3.66 -12.89 4.67
N VAL A 123 4.02 -12.69 3.40
CA VAL A 123 4.25 -13.81 2.47
C VAL A 123 5.64 -14.37 2.74
N GLY A 124 5.74 -15.68 2.96
CA GLY A 124 7.02 -16.36 3.21
C GLY A 124 8.05 -16.09 2.12
N ALA A 125 9.32 -15.92 2.51
CA ALA A 125 10.41 -15.70 1.56
C ALA A 125 10.63 -16.90 0.61
N ASP A 126 10.32 -18.10 1.09
CA ASP A 126 10.47 -19.36 0.34
C ASP A 126 9.27 -19.67 -0.56
N VAL A 127 8.24 -18.81 -0.58
CA VAL A 127 7.10 -19.01 -1.47
C VAL A 127 7.53 -18.71 -2.91
N THR A 128 7.44 -19.72 -3.77
CA THR A 128 7.87 -19.63 -5.17
C THR A 128 7.09 -18.55 -5.93
N PRO A 129 7.75 -17.61 -6.63
CA PRO A 129 7.08 -16.66 -7.50
C PRO A 129 6.23 -17.36 -8.58
N GLY A 130 5.07 -16.81 -8.87
CA GLY A 130 4.02 -17.42 -9.69
C GLY A 130 3.05 -18.29 -8.89
N THR A 131 3.34 -18.61 -7.63
CA THR A 131 2.38 -19.29 -6.74
C THR A 131 1.20 -18.38 -6.43
N VAL A 132 -0.01 -18.90 -6.45
CA VAL A 132 -1.20 -18.15 -6.01
C VAL A 132 -1.55 -18.59 -4.59
N LEU A 133 -1.65 -17.62 -3.68
CA LEU A 133 -2.12 -17.84 -2.32
C LEU A 133 -3.61 -17.51 -2.26
N TYR A 134 -4.43 -18.50 -1.93
CA TYR A 134 -5.88 -18.36 -1.86
C TYR A 134 -6.36 -18.16 -0.43
N PHE A 135 -7.18 -17.13 -0.22
CA PHE A 135 -7.81 -16.82 1.07
C PHE A 135 -9.24 -17.34 1.03
N SER A 136 -9.42 -18.63 1.25
CA SER A 136 -10.74 -19.27 1.20
C SER A 136 -11.71 -18.55 2.14
N THR A 137 -12.81 -18.06 1.58
CA THR A 137 -13.72 -17.15 2.27
C THR A 137 -15.13 -17.75 2.28
N VAL A 138 -15.74 -17.79 3.45
CA VAL A 138 -17.13 -18.20 3.65
C VAL A 138 -17.89 -17.04 4.26
N GLN A 139 -18.95 -16.63 3.58
CA GLN A 139 -19.91 -15.64 4.04
C GLN A 139 -21.15 -16.36 4.53
N GLU A 140 -21.62 -16.02 5.72
CA GLU A 140 -22.87 -16.55 6.29
C GLU A 140 -23.86 -15.41 6.53
N CYS A 141 -25.10 -15.67 6.13
CA CYS A 141 -26.25 -14.80 6.33
C CYS A 141 -27.30 -15.53 7.19
N ALA A 142 -28.46 -14.92 7.42
CA ALA A 142 -29.48 -15.49 8.30
C ALA A 142 -29.89 -16.93 7.93
N ASP A 143 -30.15 -17.20 6.64
CA ASP A 143 -30.64 -18.49 6.15
C ASP A 143 -29.79 -19.05 4.99
N GLY A 144 -28.62 -18.48 4.73
CA GLY A 144 -27.80 -18.79 3.56
C GLY A 144 -26.30 -18.65 3.80
N LYS A 145 -25.51 -19.14 2.85
CA LYS A 145 -24.05 -18.96 2.83
C LYS A 145 -23.53 -18.90 1.40
N GLU A 146 -22.43 -18.18 1.22
CA GLU A 146 -21.62 -18.17 0.01
C GLU A 146 -20.22 -18.69 0.31
N GLU A 147 -19.71 -19.57 -0.57
CA GLU A 147 -18.45 -20.28 -0.34
C GLU A 147 -17.48 -20.04 -1.51
N TRP A 148 -16.52 -19.15 -1.31
CA TRP A 148 -15.39 -18.89 -2.20
C TRP A 148 -14.18 -19.67 -1.72
N ILE A 149 -14.22 -20.99 -1.93
CA ILE A 149 -13.25 -21.94 -1.38
C ILE A 149 -12.52 -22.76 -2.46
N ASP A 150 -12.83 -22.57 -3.75
CA ASP A 150 -12.12 -23.26 -4.83
C ASP A 150 -10.72 -22.64 -5.02
N VAL A 151 -9.69 -23.44 -4.72
CA VAL A 151 -8.26 -23.08 -4.82
C VAL A 151 -7.57 -23.72 -6.02
N THR A 152 -8.33 -24.26 -6.98
CA THR A 152 -7.78 -25.03 -8.11
C THR A 152 -7.13 -24.15 -9.18
N GLY A 153 -7.43 -22.85 -9.19
CA GLY A 153 -6.93 -21.90 -10.19
C GLY A 153 -7.54 -22.06 -11.59
N ARG A 154 -8.62 -22.83 -11.72
CA ARG A 154 -9.39 -22.93 -12.97
C ARG A 154 -10.19 -21.65 -13.17
N LYS A 155 -10.24 -21.16 -14.42
CA LYS A 155 -10.87 -19.87 -14.75
C LYS A 155 -12.40 -19.92 -14.73
N GLU A 156 -12.98 -21.10 -14.96
CA GLU A 156 -14.42 -21.31 -15.09
C GLU A 156 -15.01 -22.08 -13.89
N VAL A 157 -14.67 -21.65 -12.67
CA VAL A 157 -15.31 -22.16 -11.45
C VAL A 157 -16.36 -21.15 -10.97
N PRO A 158 -17.52 -21.61 -10.47
CA PRO A 158 -18.58 -20.71 -10.03
C PRO A 158 -18.10 -19.75 -8.93
N ASN A 159 -17.44 -20.27 -7.89
CA ASN A 159 -17.06 -19.49 -6.71
C ASN A 159 -15.56 -19.65 -6.40
N PRO A 160 -14.67 -18.98 -7.17
CA PRO A 160 -13.24 -19.05 -6.92
C PRO A 160 -12.89 -18.38 -5.59
N ALA A 161 -11.98 -18.97 -4.82
CA ALA A 161 -11.41 -18.30 -3.66
C ALA A 161 -10.62 -17.05 -4.10
N PRO A 162 -10.68 -15.94 -3.33
CA PRO A 162 -9.88 -14.77 -3.63
C PRO A 162 -8.39 -15.10 -3.51
N GLY A 163 -7.65 -14.90 -4.60
CA GLY A 163 -6.24 -15.28 -4.72
C GLY A 163 -5.30 -14.11 -4.98
N VAL A 164 -4.08 -14.20 -4.46
CA VAL A 164 -2.99 -13.25 -4.74
C VAL A 164 -1.81 -13.98 -5.38
N THR A 165 -1.30 -13.45 -6.49
CA THR A 165 -0.13 -14.00 -7.18
C THR A 165 1.15 -13.54 -6.50
N VAL A 166 2.00 -14.48 -6.12
CA VAL A 166 3.29 -14.17 -5.51
C VAL A 166 4.29 -13.76 -6.58
N THR A 167 4.93 -12.60 -6.41
CA THR A 167 6.01 -12.11 -7.26
C THR A 167 7.36 -12.27 -6.57
N ALA A 168 8.45 -12.23 -7.33
CA ALA A 168 9.81 -12.35 -6.79
C ALA A 168 10.12 -11.30 -5.70
N GLY A 169 10.69 -11.75 -4.58
CA GLY A 169 11.35 -10.90 -3.59
C GLY A 169 12.76 -10.51 -4.05
N LYS A 170 13.32 -9.40 -3.56
CA LYS A 170 14.73 -9.08 -3.83
C LYS A 170 15.64 -10.06 -3.08
N ALA A 171 16.57 -10.71 -3.79
CA ALA A 171 17.62 -11.53 -3.18
C ALA A 171 18.57 -10.63 -2.37
N GLY A 172 18.77 -10.94 -1.10
CA GLY A 172 19.71 -10.21 -0.24
C GLY A 172 20.03 -10.97 1.04
N HIS A 173 21.13 -11.71 1.03
CA HIS A 173 21.81 -12.19 2.24
C HIS A 173 22.41 -11.02 3.02
N GLY A 174 22.30 -11.03 4.36
CA GLY A 174 23.11 -10.18 5.22
C GLY A 174 22.45 -9.81 6.54
N HIS A 175 22.93 -10.42 7.63
CA HIS A 175 22.58 -10.10 9.01
C HIS A 175 22.91 -8.65 9.38
N GLY A 176 22.02 -7.97 10.11
CA GLY A 176 22.31 -6.67 10.72
C GLY A 176 21.18 -6.22 11.63
N HIS A 177 21.47 -6.13 12.93
CA HIS A 177 20.57 -5.69 13.98
C HIS A 177 20.02 -4.27 13.73
N GLY A 178 18.72 -4.06 13.91
CA GLY A 178 18.12 -2.73 13.86
C GLY A 178 16.63 -2.75 14.18
N HIS A 179 16.22 -1.96 15.16
CA HIS A 179 14.85 -1.86 15.65
C HIS A 179 13.88 -1.35 14.58
N GLY A 180 12.73 -2.03 14.44
CA GLY A 180 11.48 -1.53 13.88
C GLY A 180 11.56 -0.58 12.69
N ASP A 181 11.74 -1.11 11.47
CA ASP A 181 11.64 -0.32 10.24
C ASP A 181 10.40 -0.71 9.44
N HIS A 182 9.50 0.27 9.29
CA HIS A 182 8.56 0.36 8.18
C HIS A 182 9.35 0.12 6.89
N ALA A 183 8.86 -0.75 6.00
CA ALA A 183 9.56 -1.15 4.78
C ALA A 183 10.10 0.08 4.03
N LYS A 184 11.39 0.38 4.23
CA LYS A 184 12.09 1.40 3.44
C LYS A 184 12.15 0.86 2.03
N ALA A 185 11.63 1.62 1.07
CA ALA A 185 12.02 1.44 -0.32
C ALA A 185 13.55 1.33 -0.35
N GLY A 186 14.05 0.22 -0.91
CA GLY A 186 15.49 0.03 -1.07
C GLY A 186 16.09 1.19 -1.87
N PRO A 187 17.38 1.49 -1.69
CA PRO A 187 18.00 2.63 -2.33
C PRO A 187 17.77 2.63 -3.84
N ILE A 188 17.40 3.80 -4.39
CA ILE A 188 17.21 4.05 -5.81
C ILE A 188 18.51 4.64 -6.33
N THR A 189 19.05 4.08 -7.41
CA THR A 189 20.30 4.55 -8.00
C THR A 189 20.00 5.29 -9.31
N LEU A 190 20.56 6.50 -9.44
CA LEU A 190 20.55 7.31 -10.65
C LEU A 190 21.99 7.75 -10.94
N GLY A 191 22.67 7.06 -11.85
CA GLY A 191 24.11 7.24 -12.04
C GLY A 191 24.87 7.02 -10.73
N ASP A 192 25.66 8.01 -10.31
CA ASP A 192 26.42 8.00 -9.05
C ASP A 192 25.62 8.48 -7.83
N LEU A 193 24.34 8.82 -8.01
CA LEU A 193 23.45 9.22 -6.92
C LEU A 193 22.71 8.01 -6.36
N THR A 194 22.65 7.93 -5.03
CA THR A 194 21.86 6.94 -4.30
C THR A 194 20.84 7.65 -3.42
N LEU A 195 19.57 7.44 -3.71
CA LEU A 195 18.44 8.00 -2.98
C LEU A 195 17.89 6.94 -2.02
N SER A 196 17.65 7.28 -0.76
CA SER A 196 17.22 6.31 0.25
C SER A 196 16.22 6.88 1.24
N GLY A 197 15.42 5.99 1.84
CA GLY A 197 14.41 6.34 2.83
C GLY A 197 13.37 7.37 2.38
N PRO A 198 12.83 7.31 1.14
CA PRO A 198 11.80 8.25 0.73
C PRO A 198 10.50 8.06 1.52
N PHE A 199 9.97 9.14 2.10
CA PHE A 199 8.66 9.13 2.74
C PHE A 199 7.98 10.50 2.67
N THR A 200 6.66 10.49 2.76
CA THR A 200 5.81 11.67 2.98
C THR A 200 4.94 11.43 4.21
N ARG A 201 4.22 12.46 4.67
CA ARG A 201 3.29 12.36 5.80
C ARG A 201 1.86 12.31 5.29
N ALA A 202 1.04 11.49 5.95
CA ALA A 202 -0.40 11.53 5.77
C ALA A 202 -0.95 12.93 6.06
N THR A 203 -2.03 13.29 5.38
CA THR A 203 -2.68 14.60 5.52
C THR A 203 -4.17 14.45 5.83
N PRO A 204 -4.76 15.32 6.66
CA PRO A 204 -6.21 15.36 6.82
C PRO A 204 -6.90 15.78 5.50
N PRO A 205 -8.18 15.43 5.30
CA PRO A 205 -8.96 15.93 4.17
C PRO A 205 -8.92 17.47 4.08
N GLY A 206 -8.69 17.99 2.87
CA GLY A 206 -8.62 19.44 2.62
C GLY A 206 -7.31 20.13 3.00
N ALA A 207 -6.27 19.38 3.43
CA ALA A 207 -4.96 19.95 3.66
C ALA A 207 -4.39 20.58 2.37
N PRO A 208 -3.88 21.83 2.41
CA PRO A 208 -3.38 22.49 1.20
C PRO A 208 -1.97 22.05 0.81
N VAL A 209 -1.22 21.44 1.73
CA VAL A 209 0.22 21.15 1.57
C VAL A 209 0.64 19.85 2.25
N ALA A 210 1.71 19.22 1.76
CA ALA A 210 2.39 18.08 2.39
C ALA A 210 3.92 18.21 2.26
N GLY A 211 4.67 17.50 3.11
CA GLY A 211 6.13 17.47 3.10
C GLY A 211 6.67 16.10 2.68
N GLY A 212 7.64 16.08 1.77
CA GLY A 212 8.37 14.90 1.32
C GLY A 212 9.83 14.91 1.76
N PHE A 213 10.35 13.74 2.10
CA PHE A 213 11.64 13.55 2.76
C PHE A 213 12.38 12.36 2.16
N LEU A 214 13.70 12.46 2.06
CA LEU A 214 14.59 11.42 1.55
C LEU A 214 16.05 11.80 1.82
N THR A 215 16.97 10.86 1.68
CA THR A 215 18.41 11.11 1.71
C THR A 215 19.01 10.88 0.34
N VAL A 216 19.87 11.78 -0.12
CA VAL A 216 20.61 11.68 -1.39
C VAL A 216 22.11 11.61 -1.10
N ALA A 217 22.74 10.49 -1.43
CA ALA A 217 24.20 10.32 -1.37
C ALA A 217 24.79 10.44 -2.78
N ASN A 218 25.83 11.23 -2.95
CA ASN A 218 26.51 11.45 -4.22
C ASN A 218 27.93 10.88 -4.19
N ALA A 219 28.18 9.81 -4.93
CA ALA A 219 29.51 9.21 -5.08
C ALA A 219 30.30 9.75 -6.29
N GLY A 220 29.68 10.63 -7.09
CA GLY A 220 30.21 11.17 -8.34
C GLY A 220 30.66 12.63 -8.21
N ALA A 221 30.53 13.38 -9.32
CA ALA A 221 30.82 14.82 -9.37
C ALA A 221 29.67 15.65 -8.78
N ASP A 222 29.92 16.94 -8.52
CA ASP A 222 28.89 17.87 -8.01
C ASP A 222 27.61 17.81 -8.85
N ASP A 223 26.46 17.68 -8.21
CA ASP A 223 25.14 17.74 -8.83
C ASP A 223 24.22 18.68 -8.03
N ARG A 224 22.98 18.83 -8.47
CA ARG A 224 21.98 19.70 -7.87
C ARG A 224 20.60 19.14 -8.15
N LEU A 225 19.79 18.98 -7.11
CA LEU A 225 18.37 18.73 -7.26
C LEU A 225 17.69 20.06 -7.66
N VAL A 226 17.31 20.22 -8.92
CA VAL A 226 16.80 21.49 -9.46
C VAL A 226 15.31 21.65 -9.25
N SER A 227 14.54 20.57 -9.36
CA SER A 227 13.08 20.61 -9.20
C SER A 227 12.50 19.22 -8.88
N ALA A 228 11.22 19.19 -8.55
CA ALA A 228 10.44 17.98 -8.42
C ALA A 228 9.07 18.16 -9.10
N SER A 229 8.47 17.08 -9.58
CA SER A 229 7.13 17.07 -10.17
C SER A 229 6.30 15.90 -9.64
N VAL A 230 4.99 16.13 -9.50
CA VAL A 230 4.03 15.18 -8.92
C VAL A 230 2.66 15.33 -9.58
N ASP A 231 1.89 14.25 -9.66
CA ASP A 231 0.52 14.29 -10.18
C ASP A 231 -0.53 14.62 -9.11
N PHE A 232 -0.23 14.31 -7.84
CA PHE A 232 -1.17 14.46 -6.71
C PHE A 232 -1.25 15.88 -6.13
N ALA A 233 -0.41 16.82 -6.60
CA ALA A 233 -0.39 18.21 -6.17
C ALA A 233 -0.29 19.16 -7.38
N GLY A 234 -0.58 20.44 -7.20
CA GLY A 234 -0.42 21.45 -8.25
C GLY A 234 1.03 21.72 -8.59
N ARG A 235 1.93 21.66 -7.60
CA ARG A 235 3.38 21.77 -7.79
C ARG A 235 4.17 21.16 -6.62
N ALA A 236 5.43 20.83 -6.87
CA ALA A 236 6.40 20.45 -5.86
C ALA A 236 7.58 21.43 -5.86
N GLU A 237 7.94 21.90 -4.68
CA GLU A 237 9.01 22.88 -4.46
C GLU A 237 10.07 22.30 -3.51
N ILE A 238 11.30 22.81 -3.58
CA ILE A 238 12.38 22.43 -2.66
C ILE A 238 12.52 23.56 -1.65
N HIS A 239 12.42 23.22 -0.37
CA HIS A 239 12.42 24.19 0.73
C HIS A 239 13.49 23.83 1.75
N GLU A 240 13.90 24.84 2.52
CA GLU A 240 14.74 24.69 3.70
C GLU A 240 14.08 25.36 4.91
N MET A 241 14.46 24.92 6.10
CA MET A 241 14.19 25.61 7.34
C MET A 241 15.48 26.27 7.82
N ALA A 242 15.50 27.60 7.88
CA ALA A 242 16.66 28.37 8.34
C ALA A 242 16.25 29.32 9.48
N MET A 243 17.15 29.52 10.43
CA MET A 243 16.96 30.56 11.46
C MET A 243 17.23 31.92 10.85
N GLU A 244 16.25 32.81 10.93
CA GLU A 244 16.43 34.23 10.63
C GLU A 244 16.13 35.01 11.92
N GLY A 245 17.19 35.35 12.64
CA GLY A 245 17.09 35.80 14.03
C GLY A 245 16.61 34.66 14.93
N ASP A 246 15.59 34.93 15.75
CA ASP A 246 14.98 33.93 16.66
C ASP A 246 13.82 33.14 16.02
N VAL A 247 13.55 33.35 14.72
CA VAL A 247 12.44 32.71 14.02
C VAL A 247 12.95 31.69 13.01
N MET A 248 12.46 30.46 13.12
CA MET A 248 12.66 29.43 12.10
C MET A 248 11.75 29.74 10.92
N LYS A 249 12.34 30.11 9.78
CA LYS A 249 11.61 30.41 8.55
C LYS A 249 11.79 29.28 7.54
N MET A 250 10.68 28.97 6.88
CA MET A 250 10.65 28.11 5.71
C MET A 250 10.92 28.96 4.46
N ARG A 251 11.87 28.55 3.63
CA ARG A 251 12.26 29.27 2.40
C ARG A 251 12.39 28.31 1.23
N GLN A 252 11.80 28.68 0.10
CA GLN A 252 12.00 27.98 -1.16
C GLN A 252 13.43 28.21 -1.70
N LEU A 253 14.06 27.14 -2.18
CA LEU A 253 15.32 27.16 -2.91
C LEU A 253 15.04 27.17 -4.42
N ALA A 254 14.86 28.37 -5.00
CA ALA A 254 14.52 28.53 -6.42
C ALA A 254 15.62 28.00 -7.36
N GLU A 255 16.88 28.11 -6.95
CA GLU A 255 18.04 27.57 -7.67
C GLU A 255 18.27 26.08 -7.37
N GLY A 256 17.35 25.40 -6.67
CA GLY A 256 17.51 24.01 -6.27
C GLY A 256 18.49 23.78 -5.10
N LEU A 257 18.66 22.52 -4.73
CA LEU A 257 19.48 22.05 -3.61
C LEU A 257 20.80 21.46 -4.13
N PRO A 258 21.96 22.04 -3.80
CA PRO A 258 23.26 21.47 -4.16
C PRO A 258 23.47 20.09 -3.54
N ILE A 259 23.99 19.15 -4.32
CA ILE A 259 24.41 17.81 -3.90
C ILE A 259 25.90 17.63 -4.25
N PRO A 260 26.83 18.14 -3.41
CA PRO A 260 28.26 18.12 -3.72
C PRO A 260 28.84 16.71 -3.88
N ALA A 261 29.92 16.60 -4.63
CA ALA A 261 30.68 15.36 -4.79
C ALA A 261 31.08 14.76 -3.43
N GLY A 262 30.83 13.47 -3.24
CA GLY A 262 31.15 12.74 -2.00
C GLY A 262 30.27 13.10 -0.81
N ALA A 263 29.26 13.96 -0.97
CA ALA A 263 28.39 14.38 0.12
C ALA A 263 27.10 13.55 0.19
N THR A 264 26.55 13.50 1.40
CA THR A 264 25.18 13.02 1.66
C THR A 264 24.35 14.19 2.13
N VAL A 265 23.25 14.46 1.43
CA VAL A 265 22.31 15.54 1.74
C VAL A 265 20.99 14.93 2.19
N GLU A 266 20.53 15.35 3.37
CA GLU A 266 19.28 14.85 3.97
C GLU A 266 18.17 15.87 3.80
N LEU A 267 17.08 15.45 3.15
CA LEU A 267 15.80 16.13 3.18
C LEU A 267 14.98 15.50 4.32
N LYS A 268 14.86 16.22 5.44
CA LYS A 268 14.25 15.73 6.68
C LYS A 268 13.39 16.80 7.36
N PRO A 269 12.46 16.39 8.25
CA PRO A 269 11.68 17.35 9.03
C PRO A 269 12.56 18.36 9.77
N GLY A 270 12.29 19.64 9.59
CA GLY A 270 13.06 20.72 10.20
C GLY A 270 14.37 21.09 9.48
N GLY A 271 14.64 20.52 8.30
CA GLY A 271 15.77 20.89 7.43
C GLY A 271 15.31 21.12 5.98
N TYR A 272 16.10 20.64 5.02
CA TYR A 272 15.67 20.58 3.63
C TYR A 272 14.47 19.64 3.48
N HIS A 273 13.52 19.95 2.60
CA HIS A 273 12.38 19.08 2.32
C HIS A 273 11.75 19.42 0.98
N LEU A 274 11.01 18.46 0.42
CA LEU A 274 10.08 18.74 -0.67
C LEU A 274 8.79 19.27 -0.07
N MET A 275 8.26 20.34 -0.65
CA MET A 275 6.96 20.90 -0.29
C MET A 275 5.99 20.69 -1.45
N PHE A 276 5.00 19.84 -1.23
CA PHE A 276 3.92 19.60 -2.18
C PHE A 276 2.81 20.63 -1.91
N MET A 277 2.54 21.48 -2.88
CA MET A 277 1.59 22.60 -2.78
C MET A 277 0.35 22.30 -3.60
N GLU A 278 -0.81 22.75 -3.11
CA GLU A 278 -2.10 22.60 -3.80
C GLU A 278 -2.45 21.11 -3.99
N LEU A 279 -2.48 20.36 -2.88
CA LEU A 279 -2.87 18.95 -2.90
C LEU A 279 -4.25 18.78 -3.53
N LYS A 280 -4.34 17.86 -4.50
CA LYS A 280 -5.60 17.53 -5.19
C LYS A 280 -6.44 16.53 -4.39
N GLN A 281 -5.80 15.77 -3.52
CA GLN A 281 -6.38 14.72 -2.70
C GLN A 281 -5.55 14.54 -1.41
N PRO A 282 -6.14 14.00 -0.32
CA PRO A 282 -5.37 13.69 0.88
C PRO A 282 -4.37 12.57 0.61
N LEU A 283 -3.20 12.65 1.26
CA LEU A 283 -2.25 11.55 1.33
C LEU A 283 -2.66 10.61 2.47
N VAL A 284 -2.92 9.34 2.17
CA VAL A 284 -3.43 8.37 3.16
C VAL A 284 -2.28 7.49 3.63
N GLU A 285 -2.17 7.31 4.95
CA GLU A 285 -1.13 6.47 5.56
C GLU A 285 -1.14 5.04 4.99
N GLY A 286 0.04 4.53 4.67
CA GLY A 286 0.23 3.20 4.08
C GLY A 286 0.20 3.19 2.54
N GLU A 287 -0.28 4.26 1.90
CA GLU A 287 -0.19 4.41 0.45
C GLU A 287 1.23 4.75 0.00
N THR A 288 1.44 4.72 -1.32
CA THR A 288 2.66 5.18 -1.96
C THR A 288 2.29 6.22 -3.00
N VAL A 289 3.00 7.35 -3.00
CA VAL A 289 2.90 8.38 -4.04
C VAL A 289 4.23 8.54 -4.76
N ASN A 290 4.18 8.72 -6.08
CA ASN A 290 5.38 8.87 -6.88
C ASN A 290 5.76 10.35 -7.03
N VAL A 291 7.05 10.62 -6.90
CA VAL A 291 7.64 11.95 -7.07
C VAL A 291 8.78 11.85 -8.06
N THR A 292 8.71 12.59 -9.16
CA THR A 292 9.85 12.68 -10.09
C THR A 292 10.77 13.79 -9.63
N LEU A 293 12.04 13.44 -9.41
CA LEU A 293 13.10 14.38 -9.04
C LEU A 293 13.96 14.69 -10.27
N HIS A 294 14.28 15.96 -10.46
CA HIS A 294 15.07 16.44 -11.58
C HIS A 294 16.42 16.92 -11.07
N PHE A 295 17.49 16.24 -11.47
CA PHE A 295 18.87 16.63 -11.16
C PHE A 295 19.50 17.35 -12.37
N GLU A 296 20.36 18.33 -12.09
CA GLU A 296 21.02 19.14 -13.12
C GLU A 296 21.90 18.28 -14.06
N LYS A 297 22.58 17.27 -13.52
CA LYS A 297 23.51 16.42 -14.30
C LYS A 297 23.06 14.97 -14.40
N ALA A 298 22.60 14.36 -13.30
CA ALA A 298 22.20 12.95 -13.30
C ALA A 298 20.88 12.67 -14.05
N GLY A 299 20.11 13.71 -14.38
CA GLY A 299 18.83 13.59 -15.07
C GLY A 299 17.65 13.41 -14.11
N GLU A 300 16.59 12.76 -14.57
CA GLU A 300 15.37 12.58 -13.79
C GLU A 300 15.23 11.16 -13.22
N VAL A 301 14.58 11.04 -12.06
CA VAL A 301 14.26 9.75 -11.44
C VAL A 301 12.91 9.80 -10.74
N GLU A 302 12.08 8.79 -10.98
CA GLU A 302 10.84 8.59 -10.23
C GLU A 302 11.14 7.91 -8.88
N VAL A 303 10.66 8.53 -7.81
CA VAL A 303 10.87 8.11 -6.43
C VAL A 303 9.53 7.78 -5.79
N PRO A 304 9.23 6.49 -5.53
CA PRO A 304 8.07 6.12 -4.72
C PRO A 304 8.29 6.54 -3.26
N MET A 305 7.41 7.39 -2.74
CA MET A 305 7.39 7.82 -1.35
C MET A 305 6.27 7.13 -0.58
N THR A 306 6.63 6.36 0.44
CA THR A 306 5.64 5.77 1.35
C THR A 306 5.00 6.88 2.19
N VAL A 307 3.67 6.89 2.28
CA VAL A 307 2.94 7.80 3.16
C VAL A 307 2.96 7.23 4.58
N GLY A 308 3.76 7.85 5.45
CA GLY A 308 3.81 7.53 6.88
C GLY A 308 2.74 8.26 7.69
N PRO A 309 2.63 8.00 9.01
CA PRO A 309 1.70 8.71 9.87
C PRO A 309 1.94 10.22 9.87
N MET A 310 0.93 11.01 10.25
CA MET A 310 1.02 12.49 10.24
C MET A 310 2.21 13.05 11.06
N ASN A 311 2.69 12.31 12.06
CA ASN A 311 3.82 12.65 12.92
C ASN A 311 5.15 11.97 12.53
N ALA A 312 5.23 11.31 11.38
CA ALA A 312 6.43 10.58 10.94
C ALA A 312 7.67 11.50 10.94
N GLY A 313 8.77 11.06 11.56
CA GLY A 313 10.02 11.83 11.63
C GLY A 313 10.03 12.99 12.63
N LYS A 314 9.07 13.05 13.58
CA LYS A 314 9.19 13.93 14.76
C LYS A 314 10.06 13.22 15.80
N HIS A 315 11.24 13.75 16.12
CA HIS A 315 11.99 13.27 17.29
C HIS A 315 11.15 13.51 18.54
N GLY A 316 10.76 12.43 19.23
CA GLY A 316 10.09 12.51 20.52
C GLY A 316 10.97 13.23 21.53
N GLY A 317 10.52 14.40 21.98
CA GLY A 317 11.02 14.99 23.22
C GLY A 317 10.67 14.02 24.35
N LYS A 318 11.67 13.69 25.16
CA LYS A 318 11.53 12.88 26.38
C LYS A 318 10.33 13.38 27.19
N ASP A 319 9.42 12.47 27.50
CA ASP A 319 8.39 12.68 28.53
C ASP A 319 9.09 12.94 29.87
N GLY A 320 9.11 14.20 30.28
CA GLY A 320 9.42 14.61 31.64
C GLY A 320 8.22 14.25 32.53
N GLY A 321 8.38 13.20 33.34
CA GLY A 321 7.38 12.80 34.33
C GLY A 321 7.12 13.91 35.34
N HIS A 322 5.89 14.42 35.36
CA HIS A 322 5.36 15.16 36.50
C HIS A 322 4.80 14.15 37.51
N GLY A 323 5.58 13.85 38.55
CA GLY A 323 5.08 13.28 39.79
C GLY A 323 4.27 14.34 40.54
N GLY A 324 3.00 14.05 40.80
CA GLY A 324 2.13 14.86 41.65
C GLY A 324 2.46 14.66 43.12
N HIS A 325 2.48 15.77 43.85
CA HIS A 325 2.38 15.86 45.30
C HIS A 325 0.93 15.66 45.75
#